data_AF-A0A2G3E8B2-F1
#
_entry.id   AF-A0A2G3E8B2-F1
#
_cell.length_a   1.000
_cell.length_b   1.000
_cell.length_c   1.000
_cell.angle_alpha   90.00
_cell.angle_beta   90.00
_cell.angle_gamma   90.00
#
_symmetry.space_group_name_H-M   'P 1'
#
loop_
_entity.id
_entity.type
_entity.pdbx_description
1 polymer ?
#
loop_
_entity_poly.entity_id
_entity_poly.type
_entity_poly.pdbx_seq_one_letter_code
_entity_poly.pdbx_strand_id
1 'polypeptide(L)'
;MDRRQQKTRSAIFKAFNKLLEEKHFNNITVQEILDEANVGRSTFYSHFETKDELLKEMCTDIFDHIFSHELHSETSHDFSLSDHGLQEKITHLLYHLKDNKGNVIGILSGESGELFMRYFKEYLITMFEQYPKSVRTDVPRDFALNHLVGSLAEAVKWWIGMKMELPPEELADNYLKLIGYNR
;
A
#
# COMPACT_ATOMS: atom_id res chain seq x y z
N MET A 1 8.23 15.49 -17.45
CA MET A 1 8.15 16.31 -16.22
C MET A 1 9.50 16.96 -15.99
N ASP A 2 9.56 18.24 -15.61
CA ASP A 2 10.83 18.95 -15.36
C ASP A 2 11.52 18.38 -14.11
N ARG A 3 12.85 18.26 -14.12
CA ARG A 3 13.68 17.84 -12.98
C ARG A 3 13.44 18.73 -11.75
N ARG A 4 13.10 20.00 -11.96
CA ARG A 4 12.72 20.92 -10.87
C ARG A 4 11.39 20.54 -10.23
N GLN A 5 10.38 20.21 -11.03
CA GLN A 5 9.07 19.75 -10.55
C GLN A 5 9.20 18.46 -9.74
N GLN A 6 10.01 17.49 -10.20
CA GLN A 6 10.26 16.25 -9.47
C GLN A 6 10.92 16.48 -8.11
N LYS A 7 11.92 17.38 -8.04
CA LYS A 7 12.57 17.74 -6.77
C LYS A 7 11.59 18.33 -5.77
N THR A 8 10.75 19.27 -6.22
CA THR A 8 9.72 19.89 -5.37
C THR A 8 8.70 18.86 -4.89
N ARG A 9 8.21 18.01 -5.79
CA ARG A 9 7.26 16.95 -5.44
C ARG A 9 7.85 15.98 -4.41
N SER A 10 9.11 15.58 -4.59
CA SER A 10 9.83 14.74 -3.62
C SER A 10 10.01 15.41 -2.26
N ALA A 11 10.29 16.73 -2.22
CA ALA A 11 10.39 17.47 -0.96
C ALA A 11 9.05 17.51 -0.22
N ILE A 12 7.95 17.75 -0.93
CA ILE A 12 6.59 17.74 -0.36
C ILE A 12 6.25 16.35 0.20
N PHE A 13 6.53 15.28 -0.53
CA PHE A 13 6.31 13.91 -0.03
C PHE A 13 7.12 13.59 1.22
N LYS A 14 8.39 13.96 1.26
CA LYS A 14 9.24 13.73 2.43
C LYS A 14 8.73 14.46 3.66
N ALA A 15 8.36 15.73 3.50
CA ALA A 15 7.77 16.53 4.57
C ALA A 15 6.47 15.91 5.09
N PHE A 16 5.59 15.51 4.17
CA PHE A 16 4.32 14.90 4.51
C PHE A 16 4.47 13.55 5.21
N ASN A 17 5.38 12.68 4.75
CA ASN A 17 5.70 11.42 5.42
C ASN A 17 6.20 11.64 6.86
N LYS A 18 7.13 12.58 7.05
CA LYS A 18 7.62 12.91 8.40
C LYS A 18 6.49 13.37 9.32
N LEU A 19 5.58 14.21 8.82
CA LEU A 19 4.43 14.66 9.60
C LEU A 19 3.46 13.50 9.92
N LEU A 20 3.31 12.51 9.04
CA LEU A 20 2.50 11.31 9.28
C LEU A 20 3.11 10.36 10.32
N GLU A 21 4.43 10.39 10.50
CA GLU A 21 5.11 9.65 11.59
C GLU A 21 4.87 10.34 12.96
N GLU A 22 4.66 11.65 12.98
CA GLU A 22 4.53 12.44 14.20
C GLU A 22 3.07 12.62 14.66
N LYS A 23 2.10 12.69 13.72
CA LYS A 23 0.69 12.96 14.03
C LYS A 23 -0.27 12.42 12.97
N HIS A 24 -1.53 12.29 13.36
CA HIS A 24 -2.60 11.88 12.45
C HIS A 24 -2.80 12.89 11.31
N PHE A 25 -3.03 12.38 10.10
CA PHE A 25 -3.31 13.15 8.88
C PHE A 25 -4.34 14.27 9.03
N ASN A 26 -5.43 14.02 9.77
CA ASN A 26 -6.47 15.04 9.94
C ASN A 26 -5.97 16.27 10.71
N ASN A 27 -4.95 16.09 11.55
CA ASN A 27 -4.26 17.16 12.27
C ASN A 27 -3.12 17.79 11.47
N ILE A 28 -2.75 17.23 10.31
CA ILE A 28 -1.76 17.83 9.42
C ILE A 28 -2.44 18.92 8.59
N THR A 29 -1.88 20.13 8.64
CA THR A 29 -2.29 21.26 7.80
C THR A 29 -1.38 21.40 6.58
N VAL A 30 -1.90 22.00 5.51
CA VAL A 30 -1.06 22.34 4.34
C VAL A 30 0.09 23.26 4.76
N GLN A 31 -0.12 24.18 5.70
CA GLN A 31 0.93 25.09 6.16
C GLN A 31 2.12 24.35 6.77
N GLU A 32 1.88 23.36 7.62
CA GLU A 32 2.97 22.57 8.21
C GLU A 32 3.74 21.77 7.15
N ILE A 33 3.07 21.28 6.12
CA ILE A 33 3.72 20.62 4.98
C ILE A 33 4.61 21.63 4.22
N LEU A 34 4.12 22.85 3.99
CA LEU A 34 4.88 23.92 3.32
C LEU A 34 6.15 24.29 4.11
N ASP A 35 6.00 24.44 5.42
CA ASP A 35 7.08 24.84 6.32
C ASP A 35 8.16 23.75 6.38
N GLU A 36 7.77 22.48 6.53
CA GLU A 36 8.70 21.34 6.56
C GLU A 36 9.35 21.10 5.19
N ALA A 37 8.61 21.23 4.08
CA ALA A 37 9.17 21.05 2.73
C ALA A 37 9.98 22.26 2.25
N ASN A 38 9.91 23.40 2.95
CA ASN A 38 10.46 24.69 2.54
C ASN A 38 10.01 25.10 1.12
N VAL A 39 8.70 25.08 0.88
CA VAL A 39 8.08 25.44 -0.40
C VAL A 39 6.98 26.48 -0.23
N GLY A 40 6.80 27.34 -1.24
CA GLY A 40 5.72 28.32 -1.24
C GLY A 40 4.33 27.69 -1.47
N ARG A 41 3.29 28.35 -0.96
CA ARG A 41 1.90 27.90 -1.10
C ARG A 41 1.45 27.71 -2.56
N SER A 42 1.79 28.65 -3.44
CA SER A 42 1.49 28.54 -4.87
C SER A 42 2.18 27.35 -5.53
N THR A 43 3.38 27.01 -5.07
CA THR A 43 4.12 25.84 -5.53
C THR A 43 3.40 24.55 -5.14
N PHE A 44 2.92 24.43 -3.90
CA PHE A 44 2.14 23.25 -3.48
C PHE A 44 0.90 23.06 -4.35
N TYR A 45 0.08 24.11 -4.51
CA TYR A 45 -1.15 24.02 -5.29
C TYR A 45 -0.93 23.86 -6.81
N SER A 46 0.29 24.09 -7.31
CA SER A 46 0.65 23.72 -8.68
C SER A 46 0.94 22.21 -8.85
N HIS A 47 1.09 21.48 -7.75
CA HIS A 47 1.38 20.05 -7.72
C HIS A 47 0.24 19.21 -7.13
N PHE A 48 -0.51 19.75 -6.16
CA PHE A 48 -1.57 19.06 -5.44
C PHE A 48 -2.68 20.06 -5.08
N GLU A 49 -3.90 19.80 -5.51
CA GLU A 49 -5.08 20.61 -5.21
C GLU A 49 -5.43 20.56 -3.72
N THR A 50 -5.19 19.42 -3.06
CA THR A 50 -5.52 19.20 -1.64
C THR A 50 -4.51 18.30 -0.92
N LYS A 51 -4.54 18.28 0.42
CA LYS A 51 -3.77 17.30 1.20
C LYS A 51 -4.25 15.86 0.99
N ASP A 52 -5.53 15.68 0.67
CA ASP A 52 -6.13 14.38 0.35
C ASP A 52 -5.64 13.86 -0.99
N GLU A 53 -5.47 14.74 -1.98
CA GLU A 53 -4.83 14.38 -3.25
C GLU A 53 -3.35 14.02 -3.04
N LEU A 54 -2.63 14.78 -2.22
CA LEU A 54 -1.25 14.41 -1.85
C LEU A 54 -1.18 13.02 -1.21
N LEU A 55 -2.10 12.70 -0.29
CA LEU A 55 -2.17 11.37 0.33
C LEU A 55 -2.52 10.29 -0.70
N LYS A 56 -3.46 10.56 -1.61
CA LYS A 56 -3.80 9.64 -2.70
C LYS A 56 -2.59 9.34 -3.57
N GLU A 57 -1.91 10.37 -4.06
CA GLU A 57 -0.71 10.23 -4.90
C GLU A 57 0.41 9.49 -4.16
N MET A 58 0.56 9.72 -2.84
CA MET A 58 1.51 8.97 -2.03
C MET A 58 1.14 7.48 -1.92
N CYS A 59 -0.14 7.17 -1.73
CA CYS A 59 -0.64 5.80 -1.74
C CYS A 59 -0.42 5.14 -3.10
N THR A 60 -0.67 5.87 -4.20
CA THR A 60 -0.40 5.41 -5.56
C THR A 60 1.08 5.12 -5.76
N ASP A 61 1.99 6.02 -5.38
CA ASP A 61 3.43 5.77 -5.48
C ASP A 61 3.88 4.54 -4.68
N ILE A 62 3.31 4.35 -3.47
CA ILE A 62 3.56 3.15 -2.65
C ILE A 62 3.02 1.91 -3.36
N PHE A 63 1.76 1.93 -3.79
CA PHE A 63 1.12 0.76 -4.36
C PHE A 63 1.62 0.41 -5.76
N ASP A 64 1.98 1.38 -6.60
CA ASP A 64 2.56 1.10 -7.92
C ASP A 64 3.90 0.37 -7.79
N HIS A 65 4.70 0.70 -6.76
CA HIS A 65 5.91 -0.06 -6.44
C HIS A 65 5.57 -1.48 -5.95
N ILE A 66 4.66 -1.59 -4.97
CA ILE A 66 4.26 -2.86 -4.34
C ILE A 66 3.60 -3.84 -5.33
N PHE A 67 2.72 -3.33 -6.17
CA PHE A 67 1.86 -4.08 -7.07
C PHE A 67 2.39 -4.12 -8.50
N SER A 68 3.60 -3.59 -8.75
CA SER A 68 4.28 -3.72 -10.03
C SER A 68 4.24 -5.17 -10.52
N HIS A 69 3.95 -5.37 -11.82
CA HIS A 69 3.70 -6.70 -12.37
C HIS A 69 4.95 -7.60 -12.36
N GLU A 70 6.12 -7.00 -12.32
CA GLU A 70 7.39 -7.71 -12.28
C GLU A 70 7.74 -8.03 -10.82
N LEU A 71 7.83 -9.33 -10.49
CA LEU A 71 8.48 -9.76 -9.25
C LEU A 71 9.97 -9.50 -9.44
N HIS A 72 10.47 -8.41 -8.87
CA HIS A 72 11.88 -8.07 -8.95
C HIS A 72 12.66 -8.74 -7.82
N SER A 73 13.98 -8.80 -8.01
CA SER A 73 14.89 -9.09 -6.90
C SER A 73 15.00 -7.80 -6.08
N GLU A 74 14.58 -7.85 -4.83
CA GLU A 74 14.64 -6.74 -3.88
C GLU A 74 15.76 -6.98 -2.86
N THR A 75 16.13 -5.94 -2.11
CA THR A 75 17.24 -6.05 -1.14
C THR A 75 16.91 -7.02 0.01
N SER A 76 15.64 -7.13 0.39
CA SER A 76 15.17 -7.95 1.52
C SER A 76 14.66 -9.34 1.11
N HIS A 77 14.31 -9.54 -0.17
CA HIS A 77 13.69 -10.77 -0.67
C HIS A 77 13.84 -10.89 -2.20
N ASP A 78 13.82 -12.11 -2.75
CA ASP A 78 13.95 -12.34 -4.19
C ASP A 78 12.88 -13.33 -4.67
N PHE A 79 11.95 -12.85 -5.50
CA PHE A 79 10.95 -13.67 -6.19
C PHE A 79 11.10 -13.63 -7.72
N SER A 80 12.21 -13.11 -8.24
CA SER A 80 12.46 -12.95 -9.68
C SER A 80 12.50 -14.26 -10.47
N LEU A 81 12.73 -15.38 -9.77
CA LEU A 81 12.77 -16.73 -10.34
C LEU A 81 11.56 -17.60 -9.96
N SER A 82 10.54 -17.02 -9.33
CA SER A 82 9.36 -17.77 -8.90
C SER A 82 8.39 -18.04 -10.05
N ASP A 83 7.52 -19.04 -9.88
CA ASP A 83 6.45 -19.37 -10.84
C ASP A 83 5.34 -18.30 -10.91
N HIS A 84 5.55 -17.13 -10.29
CA HIS A 84 4.63 -16.00 -10.20
C HIS A 84 3.24 -16.38 -9.64
N GLY A 85 3.17 -17.40 -8.79
CA GLY A 85 1.94 -17.87 -8.16
C GLY A 85 1.32 -16.84 -7.21
N LEU A 86 0.06 -17.08 -6.85
CA LEU A 86 -0.67 -16.18 -5.95
C LEU A 86 0.02 -16.09 -4.57
N GLN A 87 0.62 -17.19 -4.09
CA GLN A 87 1.31 -17.21 -2.81
C GLN A 87 2.52 -16.28 -2.82
N GLU A 88 3.35 -16.38 -3.85
CA GLU A 88 4.54 -15.55 -4.02
C GLU A 88 4.15 -14.08 -4.17
N LYS A 89 3.07 -13.79 -4.90
CA LYS A 89 2.58 -12.41 -5.05
C LYS A 89 2.06 -11.81 -3.74
N ILE A 90 1.31 -12.57 -2.94
CA ILE A 90 0.85 -12.13 -1.61
C ILE A 90 2.05 -11.97 -0.67
N THR A 91 3.03 -12.87 -0.73
CA THR A 91 4.22 -12.81 0.13
C THR A 91 5.07 -11.58 -0.20
N HIS A 92 5.32 -11.32 -1.48
CA HIS A 92 6.01 -10.13 -1.99
C HIS A 92 5.31 -8.82 -1.57
N LEU A 93 3.97 -8.77 -1.72
CA LEU A 93 3.15 -7.68 -1.22
C LEU A 93 3.41 -7.40 0.27
N LEU A 94 3.39 -8.45 1.10
CA LEU A 94 3.60 -8.33 2.54
C LEU A 94 5.02 -7.86 2.88
N TYR A 95 6.05 -8.30 2.15
CA TYR A 95 7.40 -7.79 2.32
C TYR A 95 7.49 -6.29 2.06
N HIS A 96 6.92 -5.78 0.95
CA HIS A 96 7.00 -4.35 0.71
C HIS A 96 6.25 -3.52 1.77
N LEU A 97 5.12 -4.02 2.28
CA LEU A 97 4.43 -3.36 3.40
C LEU A 97 5.32 -3.33 4.65
N LYS A 98 6.09 -4.39 4.90
CA LYS A 98 7.05 -4.48 6.01
C LYS A 98 8.25 -3.55 5.83
N ASP A 99 8.80 -3.47 4.62
CA ASP A 99 9.94 -2.61 4.31
C ASP A 99 9.55 -1.12 4.36
N ASN A 100 8.28 -0.82 4.08
CA ASN A 100 7.69 0.53 4.19
C ASN A 100 6.92 0.75 5.50
N LYS A 101 7.22 -0.03 6.55
CA LYS A 101 6.46 -0.06 7.81
C LYS A 101 6.26 1.31 8.47
N GLY A 102 7.24 2.22 8.42
CA GLY A 102 7.11 3.58 9.00
C GLY A 102 5.97 4.37 8.36
N ASN A 103 6.01 4.48 7.02
CA ASN A 103 4.98 5.17 6.23
C ASN A 103 3.60 4.50 6.40
N VAL A 104 3.56 3.17 6.29
CA VAL A 104 2.32 2.38 6.34
C VAL A 104 1.64 2.47 7.71
N ILE A 105 2.40 2.37 8.81
CA ILE A 105 1.86 2.49 10.17
C ILE A 105 1.37 3.91 10.44
N GLY A 106 2.12 4.95 10.06
CA GLY A 106 1.71 6.35 10.26
C GLY A 106 0.37 6.67 9.57
N ILE A 107 0.19 6.20 8.33
CA ILE A 107 -1.05 6.38 7.58
C ILE A 107 -2.22 5.62 8.22
N LEU A 108 -2.00 4.36 8.61
CA LEU A 108 -3.06 3.47 9.11
C LEU A 108 -3.50 3.77 10.55
N SER A 109 -2.65 4.41 11.35
CA SER A 109 -2.92 4.68 12.77
C SER A 109 -3.87 5.88 13.00
N GLY A 110 -4.28 6.59 11.94
CA GLY A 110 -5.23 7.71 12.03
C GLY A 110 -6.54 7.46 11.28
N GLU A 111 -7.42 8.47 11.26
CA GLU A 111 -8.69 8.45 10.49
C GLU A 111 -8.47 8.29 8.97
N SER A 112 -7.25 8.48 8.48
CA SER A 112 -6.83 8.16 7.10
C SER A 112 -6.66 6.68 6.80
N GLY A 113 -6.65 5.82 7.82
CA GLY A 113 -6.55 4.38 7.64
C GLY A 113 -7.69 3.85 6.76
N GLU A 114 -8.89 4.43 6.86
CA GLU A 114 -10.01 4.05 5.98
C GLU A 114 -9.74 4.39 4.51
N LEU A 115 -9.18 5.56 4.23
CA LEU A 115 -8.85 6.00 2.87
C LEU A 115 -7.73 5.15 2.27
N PHE A 116 -6.67 4.89 3.05
CA PHE A 116 -5.59 4.01 2.63
C PHE A 116 -6.11 2.59 2.36
N MET A 117 -6.93 2.03 3.25
CA MET A 117 -7.50 0.70 3.08
C MET A 117 -8.46 0.62 1.89
N ARG A 118 -9.16 1.71 1.55
CA ARG A 118 -9.97 1.79 0.34
C ARG A 118 -9.10 1.66 -0.91
N TYR A 119 -8.04 2.46 -1.03
CA TYR A 119 -7.11 2.34 -2.15
C TYR A 119 -6.40 0.98 -2.18
N PHE A 120 -5.99 0.47 -1.02
CA PHE A 120 -5.39 -0.86 -0.91
C PHE A 120 -6.30 -1.95 -1.48
N LYS A 121 -7.60 -1.92 -1.15
CA LYS A 121 -8.59 -2.85 -1.69
C LYS A 121 -8.76 -2.72 -3.21
N GLU A 122 -8.72 -1.51 -3.77
CA GLU A 122 -8.76 -1.27 -5.22
C GLU A 122 -7.55 -1.93 -5.93
N TYR A 123 -6.35 -1.85 -5.35
CA TYR A 123 -5.16 -2.55 -5.88
C TYR A 123 -5.24 -4.07 -5.71
N LEU A 124 -5.74 -4.55 -4.57
CA LEU A 124 -5.95 -5.99 -4.34
C LEU A 124 -6.93 -6.58 -5.37
N ILE A 125 -7.99 -5.84 -5.75
CA ILE A 125 -8.90 -6.25 -6.82
C ILE A 125 -8.08 -6.54 -8.08
N THR A 126 -7.34 -5.53 -8.59
CA THR A 126 -6.52 -5.64 -9.80
C THR A 126 -5.48 -6.78 -9.70
N MET A 127 -4.93 -7.03 -8.52
CA MET A 127 -4.03 -8.17 -8.29
C MET A 127 -4.79 -9.50 -8.47
N PHE A 128 -5.87 -9.74 -7.72
CA PHE A 128 -6.60 -11.01 -7.75
C PHE A 128 -7.20 -11.32 -9.12
N GLU A 129 -7.52 -10.32 -9.94
CA GLU A 129 -7.99 -10.52 -11.31
C GLU A 129 -6.95 -11.18 -12.23
N GLN A 130 -5.66 -11.03 -11.93
CA GLN A 130 -4.57 -11.69 -12.65
C GLN A 130 -4.46 -13.19 -12.30
N TYR A 131 -5.17 -13.62 -11.26
CA TYR A 131 -5.17 -14.99 -10.75
C TYR A 131 -6.56 -15.64 -10.84
N PRO A 132 -7.19 -15.72 -12.03
CA PRO A 132 -8.58 -16.17 -12.17
C PRO A 132 -8.81 -17.63 -11.75
N LYS A 133 -7.75 -18.46 -11.79
CA LYS A 133 -7.82 -19.85 -11.31
C LYS A 133 -7.94 -19.94 -9.78
N SER A 134 -7.38 -18.97 -9.06
CA SER A 134 -7.45 -18.89 -7.59
C SER A 134 -8.81 -18.43 -7.08
N VAL A 135 -9.64 -17.86 -7.96
CA VAL A 135 -11.01 -17.39 -7.68
C VAL A 135 -12.06 -18.44 -8.07
N ARG A 136 -11.64 -19.61 -8.61
CA ARG A 136 -12.58 -20.67 -9.00
C ARG A 136 -13.27 -21.24 -7.78
N THR A 137 -14.54 -20.88 -7.66
CA THR A 137 -15.46 -21.25 -6.59
C THR A 137 -16.82 -21.53 -7.20
N ASP A 138 -17.69 -22.24 -6.47
CA ASP A 138 -19.07 -22.50 -6.90
C ASP A 138 -20.01 -21.30 -6.66
N VAL A 139 -19.45 -20.11 -6.44
CA VAL A 139 -20.19 -18.87 -6.12
C VAL A 139 -19.91 -17.78 -7.16
N PRO A 140 -20.74 -16.72 -7.23
CA PRO A 140 -20.51 -15.61 -8.15
C PRO A 140 -19.13 -14.98 -7.99
N ARG A 141 -18.50 -14.61 -9.13
CA ARG A 141 -17.13 -14.09 -9.18
C ARG A 141 -16.95 -12.82 -8.34
N ASP A 142 -17.91 -11.90 -8.41
CA ASP A 142 -17.92 -10.65 -7.65
C ASP A 142 -17.98 -10.90 -6.14
N PHE A 143 -18.79 -11.87 -5.70
CA PHE A 143 -18.83 -12.30 -4.31
C PHE A 143 -17.49 -12.89 -3.85
N ALA A 144 -16.91 -13.81 -4.63
CA ALA A 144 -15.60 -14.41 -4.33
C ALA A 144 -14.50 -13.36 -4.26
N LEU A 145 -14.43 -12.45 -5.24
CA LEU A 145 -13.44 -11.38 -5.29
C LEU A 145 -13.58 -10.43 -4.10
N ASN A 146 -14.80 -10.01 -3.76
CA ASN A 146 -15.06 -9.18 -2.58
C ASN A 146 -14.62 -9.89 -1.28
N HIS A 147 -14.87 -11.19 -1.16
CA HIS A 147 -14.43 -11.97 -0.01
C HIS A 147 -12.90 -12.06 0.10
N LEU A 148 -12.20 -12.36 -1.00
CA LEU A 148 -10.73 -12.47 -1.04
C LEU A 148 -10.07 -11.13 -0.71
N VAL A 149 -10.50 -10.06 -1.37
CA VAL A 149 -9.98 -8.69 -1.15
C VAL A 149 -10.27 -8.24 0.28
N GLY A 150 -11.51 -8.45 0.76
CA GLY A 150 -11.92 -8.07 2.10
C GLY A 150 -11.14 -8.79 3.19
N SER A 151 -11.04 -10.11 3.09
CA SER A 151 -10.35 -10.92 4.11
C SER A 151 -8.84 -10.72 4.11
N LEU A 152 -8.18 -10.56 2.94
CA LEU A 152 -6.75 -10.21 2.90
C LEU A 152 -6.50 -8.81 3.47
N ALA A 153 -7.34 -7.84 3.13
CA ALA A 153 -7.24 -6.48 3.66
C ALA A 153 -7.36 -6.45 5.19
N GLU A 154 -8.30 -7.20 5.76
CA GLU A 154 -8.43 -7.30 7.22
C GLU A 154 -7.26 -8.06 7.86
N ALA A 155 -6.75 -9.12 7.23
CA ALA A 155 -5.57 -9.83 7.72
C ALA A 155 -4.33 -8.91 7.77
N VAL A 156 -4.12 -8.10 6.73
CA VAL A 156 -3.06 -7.08 6.69
C VAL A 156 -3.26 -6.03 7.78
N LYS A 157 -4.47 -5.50 7.94
CA LYS A 157 -4.78 -4.51 8.98
C LYS A 157 -4.50 -5.05 10.39
N TRP A 158 -4.91 -6.30 10.66
CA TRP A 158 -4.62 -6.99 11.91
C TRP A 158 -3.11 -7.17 12.13
N TRP A 159 -2.38 -7.64 11.11
CA TRP A 159 -0.93 -7.84 11.18
C TRP A 159 -0.18 -6.53 11.48
N ILE A 160 -0.64 -5.42 10.91
CA ILE A 160 -0.10 -4.09 11.17
C ILE A 160 -0.36 -3.65 12.62
N GLY A 161 -1.56 -3.92 13.15
CA GLY A 161 -1.88 -3.72 14.56
C GLY A 161 -0.97 -4.53 15.51
N MET A 162 -0.51 -5.69 15.07
CA MET A 162 0.51 -6.51 15.75
C MET A 162 1.96 -6.10 15.43
N LYS A 163 2.18 -4.87 14.92
CA LYS A 163 3.50 -4.34 14.55
C LYS A 163 4.25 -5.21 13.53
N MET A 164 3.53 -5.96 12.70
CA MET A 164 4.09 -6.82 11.65
C MET A 164 5.10 -7.85 12.16
N GLU A 165 4.86 -8.41 13.36
CA GLU A 165 5.76 -9.39 13.99
C GLU A 165 5.74 -10.76 13.30
N LEU A 166 4.58 -11.18 12.78
CA LEU A 166 4.45 -12.43 12.03
C LEU A 166 5.27 -12.35 10.72
N PRO A 167 6.03 -13.39 10.34
CA PRO A 167 6.71 -13.43 9.05
C PRO A 167 5.72 -13.31 7.87
N PRO A 168 6.05 -12.56 6.80
CA PRO A 168 5.24 -12.46 5.58
C PRO A 168 4.79 -13.82 5.01
N GLU A 169 5.69 -14.80 5.00
CA GLU A 169 5.46 -16.13 4.47
C GLU A 169 4.41 -16.89 5.30
N GLU A 170 4.47 -16.76 6.62
CA GLU A 170 3.53 -17.40 7.53
C GLU A 170 2.14 -16.76 7.44
N LEU A 171 2.07 -15.44 7.31
CA LEU A 171 0.79 -14.74 7.10
C LEU A 171 0.16 -15.14 5.76
N ALA A 172 0.95 -15.17 4.68
CA ALA A 172 0.48 -15.59 3.36
C ALA A 172 -0.01 -17.04 3.37
N ASP A 173 0.75 -17.96 3.96
CA ASP A 173 0.39 -19.37 4.07
C ASP A 173 -0.90 -19.59 4.88
N ASN A 174 -1.03 -18.92 6.03
CA ASN A 174 -2.24 -18.98 6.85
C ASN A 174 -3.48 -18.43 6.10
N TYR A 175 -3.33 -17.31 5.40
CA TYR A 175 -4.41 -16.74 4.59
C TYR A 175 -4.85 -17.71 3.48
N LEU A 176 -3.91 -18.28 2.73
CA LEU A 176 -4.20 -19.21 1.63
C LEU A 176 -4.89 -20.49 2.10
N LYS A 177 -4.47 -21.03 3.25
CA LYS A 177 -5.13 -22.19 3.89
C LYS A 177 -6.59 -21.90 4.23
N LEU A 178 -6.90 -20.70 4.74
CA LEU A 178 -8.26 -20.31 5.11
C LEU A 178 -9.18 -20.16 3.89
N ILE A 179 -8.66 -19.69 2.76
CA ILE A 179 -9.45 -19.57 1.52
C ILE A 179 -9.47 -20.87 0.70
N GLY A 180 -8.91 -21.96 1.22
CA GLY A 180 -8.90 -23.27 0.56
C GLY A 180 -8.04 -23.34 -0.71
N TYR A 181 -7.03 -22.48 -0.83
CA TYR A 181 -6.12 -22.49 -1.98
C TYR A 181 -5.16 -23.67 -1.90
N ASN A 182 -5.27 -24.61 -2.85
CA ASN A 182 -4.34 -25.72 -3.00
C ASN A 182 -3.33 -25.40 -4.12
N ARG A 183 -2.03 -25.55 -3.84
CA ARG A 183 -0.93 -25.37 -4.80
C ARG A 183 -1.04 -26.30 -6.00
#